data_AF-A0A961YKP9-F1
#
_entry.id   AF-A0A961YKP9-F1
#
_cell.length_a   1.000
_cell.length_b   1.000
_cell.length_c   1.000
_cell.angle_alpha   90.00
_cell.angle_beta   90.00
_cell.angle_gamma   90.00
#
_symmetry.space_group_name_H-M   'P 1'
#
loop_
_entity.id
_entity.type
_entity.pdbx_description
1 polymer ?
#
loop_
_entity_poly.entity_id
_entity_poly.type
_entity_poly.pdbx_seq_one_letter_code
_entity_poly.pdbx_strand_id
1 'polypeptide(L)'
;MVRSSALAFALLVVATPTVATAGPDCVCRADGRLFHQGDLFCLRTPQGETLARCEMSQNVTTWRVIEQGCPTTDLTPPSHSSAVLVSLAPSSPPVEN
;
A
#
# COMPACT_ATOMS: atom_id res chain seq x y z
N MET A 1 -2.47 -67.08 -16.37
CA MET A 1 -3.27 -66.40 -15.33
C MET A 1 -2.43 -65.28 -14.73
N VAL A 2 -2.74 -64.04 -15.08
CA VAL A 2 -2.06 -62.82 -14.62
C VAL A 2 -2.48 -62.56 -13.16
N ARG A 3 -1.50 -62.53 -12.25
CA ARG A 3 -1.72 -62.19 -10.84
C ARG A 3 -1.87 -60.68 -10.74
N SER A 4 -3.11 -60.21 -10.63
CA SER A 4 -3.46 -58.78 -10.60
C SER A 4 -2.83 -58.10 -9.38
N SER A 5 -1.81 -57.29 -9.64
CA SER A 5 -1.21 -56.33 -8.70
C SER A 5 -2.21 -55.23 -8.38
N ALA A 6 -2.69 -55.16 -7.14
CA ALA A 6 -3.47 -54.02 -6.66
C ALA A 6 -2.52 -53.02 -5.96
N LEU A 7 -2.01 -52.06 -6.73
CA LEU A 7 -1.33 -50.88 -6.18
C LEU A 7 -2.39 -49.95 -5.60
N ALA A 8 -2.46 -49.88 -4.27
CA ALA A 8 -3.31 -48.92 -3.57
C ALA A 8 -2.69 -47.51 -3.74
N PHE A 9 -3.32 -46.68 -4.58
CA PHE A 9 -2.96 -45.27 -4.69
C PHE A 9 -3.54 -44.50 -3.49
N ALA A 10 -2.68 -44.09 -2.57
CA ALA A 10 -3.04 -43.16 -1.50
C ALA A 10 -3.19 -41.75 -2.09
N LEU A 11 -4.43 -41.26 -2.18
CA LEU A 11 -4.74 -39.88 -2.57
C LEU A 11 -4.44 -38.93 -1.41
N LEU A 12 -3.34 -38.18 -1.54
CA LEU A 12 -2.97 -37.09 -0.62
C LEU A 12 -3.79 -35.85 -0.97
N VAL A 13 -4.77 -35.48 -0.15
CA VAL A 13 -5.54 -34.24 -0.32
C VAL A 13 -4.67 -33.07 0.15
N VAL A 14 -4.14 -32.30 -0.80
CA VAL A 14 -3.45 -31.04 -0.52
C VAL A 14 -4.49 -29.97 -0.23
N ALA A 15 -4.58 -29.53 1.02
CA ALA A 15 -5.40 -28.38 1.39
C ALA A 15 -4.73 -27.11 0.83
N THR A 16 -5.34 -26.50 -0.17
CA THR A 16 -4.92 -25.18 -0.66
C THR A 16 -5.42 -24.11 0.30
N PRO A 17 -4.55 -23.19 0.78
CA PRO A 17 -5.00 -22.08 1.60
C PRO A 17 -5.87 -21.16 0.74
N THR A 18 -7.15 -21.03 1.09
CA THR A 18 -8.03 -20.03 0.49
C THR A 18 -7.70 -18.68 1.09
N VAL A 19 -7.11 -17.79 0.28
CA VAL A 19 -7.01 -16.37 0.61
C VAL A 19 -8.43 -15.81 0.59
N ALA A 20 -8.95 -15.47 1.77
CA ALA A 20 -10.25 -14.82 1.89
C ALA A 20 -10.15 -13.42 1.26
N THR A 21 -10.61 -13.30 0.01
CA THR A 21 -10.84 -11.99 -0.60
C THR A 21 -12.02 -11.35 0.13
N ALA A 22 -11.82 -10.13 0.63
CA ALA A 22 -12.90 -9.34 1.19
C ALA A 22 -13.99 -9.19 0.12
N GLY A 23 -15.25 -9.48 0.45
CA GLY A 23 -16.36 -9.40 -0.48
C GLY A 23 -16.58 -7.98 -1.00
N PRO A 24 -17.41 -7.78 -2.04
CA PRO A 24 -17.63 -6.48 -2.68
C PRO A 24 -18.13 -5.36 -1.73
N ASP A 25 -18.56 -5.70 -0.52
CA ASP A 25 -19.11 -4.76 0.47
C ASP A 25 -18.23 -4.55 1.72
N CYS A 26 -17.03 -5.14 1.79
CA CYS A 26 -16.14 -5.01 2.94
C CYS A 26 -15.30 -3.73 2.86
N VAL A 27 -15.95 -2.57 3.07
CA VAL A 27 -15.30 -1.25 3.06
C VAL A 27 -15.54 -0.50 4.37
N CYS A 28 -14.59 0.35 4.75
CA CYS A 28 -14.79 1.36 5.78
C CYS A 28 -15.33 2.65 5.17
N ARG A 29 -16.06 3.44 5.98
CA ARG A 29 -16.62 4.73 5.55
C ARG A 29 -16.03 5.86 6.38
N ALA A 30 -15.61 6.94 5.72
CA ALA A 30 -15.20 8.17 6.37
C ALA A 30 -15.38 9.36 5.41
N ASP A 31 -15.89 10.50 5.91
CA ASP A 31 -16.12 11.73 5.13
C ASP A 31 -16.84 11.50 3.78
N GLY A 32 -17.83 10.59 3.77
CA GLY A 32 -18.61 10.25 2.57
C GLY A 32 -17.88 9.38 1.54
N ARG A 33 -16.68 8.89 1.85
CA ARG A 33 -15.86 8.04 0.98
C ARG A 33 -15.81 6.60 1.48
N LEU A 34 -15.50 5.68 0.59
CA LEU A 34 -15.30 4.25 0.87
C LEU A 34 -13.80 3.93 0.82
N PHE A 35 -13.34 3.09 1.75
CA PHE A 35 -11.95 2.67 1.90
C PHE A 35 -11.87 1.15 1.99
N HIS A 36 -10.92 0.55 1.30
CA HIS A 36 -10.68 -0.88 1.33
C HIS A 36 -9.93 -1.29 2.60
N GLN A 37 -9.96 -2.59 2.91
CA GLN A 37 -9.16 -3.13 3.99
C GLN A 37 -7.67 -2.82 3.79
N GLY A 38 -7.01 -2.36 4.84
CA GLY A 38 -5.60 -1.93 4.82
C GLY A 38 -5.41 -0.44 4.58
N ASP A 39 -6.41 0.25 4.00
CA ASP A 39 -6.32 1.69 3.76
C ASP A 39 -6.18 2.47 5.08
N LEU A 40 -5.42 3.55 5.00
CA LEU A 40 -5.21 4.48 6.10
C LEU A 40 -6.03 5.74 5.88
N PHE A 41 -6.67 6.22 6.93
CA PHE A 41 -7.40 7.49 6.88
C PHE A 41 -7.28 8.24 8.21
N CYS A 42 -7.26 9.56 8.10
CA CYS A 42 -7.26 10.47 9.23
C CYS A 42 -8.68 10.77 9.67
N LEU A 43 -9.10 10.15 10.76
CA LEU A 43 -10.43 10.32 11.32
C LEU A 43 -10.49 11.55 12.21
N ARG A 44 -11.52 12.37 12.01
CA ARG A 44 -11.89 13.45 12.91
C ARG A 44 -12.82 12.90 14.00
N THR A 45 -12.29 12.79 15.21
CA THR A 45 -13.03 12.34 16.39
C THR A 45 -13.24 13.51 17.37
N PRO A 46 -14.17 13.43 18.34
CA PRO A 46 -14.30 14.44 19.38
C PRO A 46 -13.03 14.68 20.20
N GLN A 47 -12.14 13.69 20.26
CA GLN A 47 -10.86 13.74 20.97
C GLN A 47 -9.73 14.36 20.12
N GLY A 48 -9.98 14.62 18.83
CA GLY A 48 -9.00 15.13 17.88
C GLY A 48 -8.86 14.26 16.64
N GLU A 49 -7.87 14.59 15.81
CA GLU A 49 -7.52 13.80 14.64
C GLU A 49 -6.73 12.55 15.03
N THR A 50 -7.07 11.41 14.44
CA THR A 50 -6.40 10.13 14.71
C THR A 50 -6.18 9.37 13.42
N LEU A 51 -4.98 8.82 13.26
CA LEU A 51 -4.68 7.93 12.14
C LEU A 51 -5.27 6.55 12.42
N ALA A 52 -6.12 6.07 11.52
CA ALA A 52 -6.75 4.77 11.61
C ALA A 52 -6.56 3.94 10.33
N ARG A 53 -6.54 2.62 10.50
CA ARG A 53 -6.53 1.64 9.41
C ARG A 53 -7.89 0.97 9.30
N CYS A 54 -8.37 0.80 8.08
CA CYS A 54 -9.54 -0.01 7.82
C CYS A 54 -9.19 -1.48 7.99
N GLU A 55 -9.80 -2.16 8.96
CA GLU A 55 -9.55 -3.57 9.27
C GLU A 55 -10.85 -4.34 9.43
N MET A 56 -10.77 -5.67 9.42
CA MET A 56 -11.91 -6.53 9.72
C MET A 56 -11.82 -6.96 11.18
N SER A 57 -12.85 -6.66 11.97
CA SER A 57 -12.98 -7.11 13.36
C SER A 57 -14.32 -7.79 13.54
N GLN A 58 -14.32 -9.04 13.98
CA GLN A 58 -15.56 -9.82 14.21
C GLN A 58 -16.52 -9.83 12.99
N ASN A 59 -15.98 -10.07 11.79
CA ASN A 59 -16.73 -10.11 10.51
C ASN A 59 -17.33 -8.77 10.06
N VAL A 60 -16.99 -7.65 10.71
CA VAL A 60 -17.38 -6.30 10.27
C VAL A 60 -16.14 -5.47 9.97
N THR A 61 -16.24 -4.58 8.99
CA THR A 61 -15.20 -3.57 8.76
C THR A 61 -15.25 -2.51 9.87
N THR A 62 -14.09 -2.18 10.42
CA THR A 62 -13.96 -1.21 11.49
C THR A 62 -12.69 -0.39 11.30
N TRP A 63 -12.71 0.83 11.84
CA TRP A 63 -11.53 1.67 11.90
C TRP A 63 -10.71 1.33 13.15
N ARG A 64 -9.52 0.75 12.95
CA ARG A 64 -8.56 0.53 14.03
C ARG A 64 -7.64 1.74 14.13
N VAL A 65 -7.72 2.47 15.24
CA VAL A 65 -6.79 3.57 15.52
C VAL A 65 -5.38 3.01 15.70
N ILE A 66 -4.41 3.58 14.96
CA ILE A 66 -3.01 3.17 15.01
C ILE A 66 -2.11 4.24 15.63
N GLU A 67 -2.46 5.52 15.51
CA GLU A 67 -1.70 6.62 16.09
C GLU A 67 -2.64 7.78 16.48
N GLN A 68 -2.25 8.54 17.50
CA GLN A 68 -2.90 9.81 17.85
C GLN A 68 -2.30 10.93 16.99
N GLY A 69 -3.14 11.71 16.32
CA GLY A 69 -2.70 12.68 15.33
C GLY A 69 -2.52 12.07 13.94
N CYS A 70 -2.26 12.95 12.98
CA CYS A 70 -2.13 12.63 11.56
C CYS A 70 -0.71 12.95 11.09
N PRO A 71 -0.13 12.11 10.20
CA PRO A 71 1.20 12.36 9.68
C PRO A 71 1.18 13.62 8.81
N THR A 72 2.04 14.58 9.14
CA THR A 72 2.27 15.78 8.34
C THR A 72 3.62 15.66 7.62
N THR A 73 3.67 16.08 6.37
CA THR A 73 4.94 16.23 5.65
C THR A 73 5.30 17.69 5.63
N ASP A 74 6.43 18.03 6.25
CA ASP A 74 6.97 19.38 6.16
C ASP A 74 7.68 19.55 4.82
N LEU A 75 7.03 20.25 3.89
CA LEU A 75 7.63 20.64 2.62
C LEU A 75 8.45 21.92 2.83
N THR A 76 9.45 21.89 3.72
CA THR A 76 10.47 22.94 3.72
C THR A 76 11.21 22.86 2.37
N PRO A 77 11.06 23.86 1.48
CA PRO A 77 11.79 23.84 0.22
C PRO A 77 13.29 23.81 0.56
N PRO A 78 14.09 22.95 -0.09
CA PRO A 78 15.54 23.02 0.08
C PRO A 78 15.96 24.43 -0.35
N SER A 79 16.65 25.14 0.54
CA SER A 79 17.26 26.43 0.23
C SER A 79 18.38 26.19 -0.78
N HIS A 80 18.01 26.04 -2.05
CA HIS A 80 18.95 26.05 -3.16
C HIS A 80 19.45 27.48 -3.26
N SER A 81 20.61 27.73 -2.67
CA SER A 81 21.41 28.91 -2.92
C SER A 81 21.76 28.89 -4.42
N SER A 82 21.03 29.69 -5.19
CA SER A 82 21.20 29.89 -6.63
C SER A 82 22.54 30.59 -6.91
N ALA A 83 23.65 29.91 -6.68
CA ALA A 83 24.98 30.48 -6.82
C ALA A 83 25.94 29.56 -7.56
N VAL A 84 25.51 28.86 -8.60
CA VAL A 84 26.45 28.31 -9.60
C VAL A 84 25.84 28.30 -11.00
N LEU A 85 25.59 29.49 -11.56
CA LEU A 85 25.64 29.66 -13.02
C LEU A 85 27.06 30.07 -13.39
N VAL A 86 28.01 29.13 -13.33
CA VAL A 86 29.30 29.30 -13.99
C VAL A 86 29.09 28.95 -15.46
N SER A 87 29.02 30.00 -16.26
CA SER A 87 28.93 29.98 -17.73
C SER A 87 30.12 29.21 -18.32
N LEU A 88 29.90 27.97 -18.75
CA LEU A 88 30.83 27.24 -19.62
C LEU A 88 30.46 27.57 -21.07
N ALA A 89 31.03 28.66 -21.59
CA ALA A 89 30.98 28.98 -23.01
C ALA A 89 31.73 27.89 -23.80
N PRO A 90 31.13 27.25 -24.82
CA PRO A 90 31.85 26.32 -25.69
C PRO A 90 32.79 27.11 -26.62
N SER A 91 34.08 26.81 -26.56
CA SER A 91 35.08 27.27 -27.52
C SER A 91 34.94 26.45 -28.81
N SER A 92 34.50 27.09 -29.88
CA SER A 92 34.48 26.52 -31.23
C SER A 92 35.91 26.35 -31.77
N PRO A 93 36.27 25.21 -32.41
CA PRO A 93 37.52 25.11 -33.17
C PRO A 93 37.44 25.84 -34.52
N PRO A 94 38.56 26.27 -35.12
CA PRO A 94 38.55 26.94 -36.41
C PRO A 94 38.27 25.94 -37.55
N VAL A 95 37.50 26.42 -38.53
CA VAL A 95 37.28 25.79 -39.83
C VAL A 95 38.58 25.85 -40.64
N GLU A 96 39.01 24.71 -41.19
CA GLU A 96 40.08 24.64 -42.19
C GLU A 96 39.52 24.07 -43.49
N ASN A 97 39.97 24.65 -44.61
CA ASN A 97 39.43 24.59 -45.98
C ASN A 97 40.02 23.44 -46.80
#